data_AF-A0AA43QW94-F1
#
_entry.id   AF-A0AA43QW94-F1
#
_cell.length_a   1.000
_cell.length_b   1.000
_cell.length_c   1.000
_cell.angle_alpha   90.00
_cell.angle_beta   90.00
_cell.angle_gamma   90.00
#
_symmetry.space_group_name_H-M   'P 1'
#
loop_
_entity.id
_entity.type
_entity.pdbx_description
1 polymer ?
#
loop_
_entity_poly.entity_id
_entity_poly.type
_entity_poly.pdbx_seq_one_letter_code
_entity_poly.pdbx_strand_id
1 'polypeptide(L)'
;MKKNKLLFLGTVGSFALPIISISCQNEKDLKIDDSKINTKYLSKLNLQQLATLHNFEPIFLNPENNKEQRYLGKITDISADNELVFESSLKYKTDLRLQPSWKQVETKYDNYKIEKIKHSNNNVLNDLFKEYDFENIKSAGGYSNQWFYFLAQNNKTTDYYRVLDPYFFDFQTIIFRLVHDIKTNNGLMNVNSLLNKNGLAYITRNIFNNNFIQASSWLNNESKKFRESFLNFLVLYLNKFDLKIKDIIVDWSKSKTQDNDFSNQSFISFKIKDIISFDNKSIVNDEIKEKTFYINGFRNYATEDKFGVGENGLGEKLPLFNDYVQNPYLKIKKDKNLDIGFDINSFIKGYNSIDYWNSRGLVYLFSKFKNRLELEVPHFYKEVDEKYQVIDVQFTNYYQTSQIIKLIIRVHNKNGKTKDYVLLSSNFDDHGHFLKALAIQLKPVESLGSVDYAIYRKDSPLNFAKISLNDFSNTNLFSSLIQKAINKTKTYIKGNEISEEYKAALLDIFSAHLNNYLLAYALETQESNLNSGIKKIELNSYVPNGNSAELNFGFYKFISPNDFNFINDEEKPYFELKINIDNLFSNKESSFQILSKGVKNE
;
A
#
# COMPACT_ATOMS: atom_id res chain seq x y z
N MET A 1 -45.14 -50.40 -74.94
CA MET A 1 -45.14 -51.79 -75.43
C MET A 1 -44.05 -52.58 -74.73
N LYS A 2 -44.44 -53.75 -74.22
CA LYS A 2 -43.67 -54.97 -73.87
C LYS A 2 -42.20 -54.86 -73.42
N LYS A 3 -42.01 -55.37 -72.20
CA LYS A 3 -40.83 -56.06 -71.64
C LYS A 3 -40.02 -56.88 -72.66
N ASN A 4 -38.70 -56.91 -72.47
CA ASN A 4 -37.87 -58.11 -72.40
C ASN A 4 -36.64 -57.78 -71.53
N LYS A 5 -36.51 -58.31 -70.31
CA LYS A 5 -36.04 -59.67 -69.92
C LYS A 5 -34.64 -60.00 -70.46
N LEU A 6 -33.65 -60.01 -69.56
CA LEU A 6 -32.92 -61.22 -69.10
C LEU A 6 -32.06 -60.78 -67.88
N LEU A 7 -32.27 -61.28 -66.65
CA LEU A 7 -31.86 -62.59 -66.09
C LEU A 7 -30.43 -63.00 -66.49
N PHE A 8 -29.55 -63.52 -65.63
CA PHE A 8 -29.42 -63.65 -64.17
C PHE A 8 -28.14 -64.50 -64.01
N LEU A 9 -27.43 -64.36 -62.88
CA LEU A 9 -26.66 -65.39 -62.13
C LEU A 9 -25.18 -65.07 -61.90
N GLY A 10 -24.83 -65.09 -60.62
CA GLY A 10 -23.47 -65.01 -60.10
C GLY A 10 -23.43 -64.66 -58.61
N THR A 11 -24.10 -65.46 -57.78
CA THR A 11 -23.91 -65.56 -56.31
C THR A 11 -22.41 -65.66 -55.95
N VAL A 12 -21.85 -65.10 -54.89
CA VAL A 12 -22.01 -65.36 -53.45
C VAL A 12 -21.09 -64.36 -52.72
N GLY A 13 -21.49 -63.77 -51.58
CA GLY A 13 -20.49 -63.21 -50.65
C GLY A 13 -20.98 -62.10 -49.72
N SER A 14 -21.44 -62.52 -48.54
CA SER A 14 -21.42 -61.80 -47.25
C SER A 14 -21.99 -60.38 -47.15
N PHE A 15 -23.10 -60.31 -46.42
CA PHE A 15 -23.56 -59.14 -45.68
C PHE A 15 -22.40 -58.55 -44.83
N ALA A 16 -21.81 -57.45 -45.29
CA ALA A 16 -21.11 -56.52 -44.42
C ALA A 16 -22.17 -55.64 -43.76
N LEU A 17 -22.43 -55.90 -42.48
CA LEU A 17 -23.09 -54.93 -41.61
C LEU A 17 -22.27 -53.63 -41.63
N PRO A 18 -22.90 -52.44 -41.70
CA PRO A 18 -22.17 -51.20 -41.53
C PRO A 18 -21.53 -51.24 -40.15
N ILE A 19 -20.20 -51.17 -40.13
CA ILE A 19 -19.42 -50.88 -38.93
C ILE A 19 -20.01 -49.59 -38.38
N ILE A 20 -20.70 -49.70 -37.26
CA ILE A 20 -21.05 -48.58 -36.40
C ILE A 20 -19.69 -47.98 -36.03
N SER A 21 -19.31 -46.91 -36.71
CA SER A 21 -18.24 -46.05 -36.27
C SER A 21 -18.65 -45.54 -34.89
N ILE A 22 -17.98 -46.07 -33.87
CA ILE A 22 -18.00 -45.52 -32.52
C ILE A 22 -17.54 -44.07 -32.69
N SER A 23 -18.49 -43.14 -32.60
CA SER A 23 -18.20 -41.71 -32.64
C SER A 23 -17.17 -41.44 -31.56
N CYS A 24 -16.06 -40.79 -31.94
CA CYS A 24 -15.14 -40.15 -31.02
C CYS A 24 -15.96 -39.41 -29.95
N GLN A 25 -15.73 -39.78 -28.70
CA GLN A 25 -16.24 -39.02 -27.56
C GLN A 25 -15.78 -37.57 -27.70
N ASN A 26 -16.76 -36.67 -27.65
CA ASN A 26 -16.63 -35.22 -27.66
C ASN A 26 -15.34 -34.73 -26.99
N GLU A 27 -14.49 -34.02 -27.73
CA GLU A 27 -13.53 -33.09 -27.13
C GLU A 27 -14.35 -32.12 -26.27
N LYS A 28 -14.28 -32.26 -24.94
CA LYS A 28 -14.93 -31.30 -24.04
C LYS A 28 -14.12 -30.01 -24.10
N ASP A 29 -14.60 -29.04 -24.85
CA ASP A 29 -14.06 -27.68 -24.87
C ASP A 29 -14.13 -27.06 -23.47
N LEU A 30 -13.03 -27.15 -22.72
CA LEU A 30 -12.94 -26.51 -21.41
C LEU A 30 -12.90 -25.00 -21.59
N LYS A 31 -13.74 -24.30 -20.83
CA LYS A 31 -13.77 -22.84 -20.85
C LYS A 31 -12.87 -22.27 -19.76
N ILE A 32 -12.11 -21.23 -20.11
CA ILE A 32 -11.35 -20.43 -19.14
C ILE A 32 -12.25 -19.32 -18.57
N ASP A 33 -12.20 -19.14 -17.26
CA ASP A 33 -12.89 -18.05 -16.58
C ASP A 33 -12.14 -16.72 -16.78
N ASP A 34 -12.55 -16.01 -17.84
CA ASP A 34 -12.03 -14.70 -18.24
C ASP A 34 -12.34 -13.57 -17.24
N SER A 35 -13.21 -13.82 -16.25
CA SER A 35 -13.44 -12.92 -15.12
C SER A 35 -12.35 -13.01 -14.05
N LYS A 36 -11.55 -14.07 -14.05
CA LYS A 36 -10.40 -14.21 -13.14
C LYS A 36 -9.07 -13.94 -13.83
N ILE A 37 -8.93 -14.35 -15.09
CA ILE A 37 -7.65 -14.26 -15.79
C ILE A 37 -7.80 -14.12 -17.30
N ASN A 38 -6.85 -13.47 -17.96
CA ASN A 38 -6.79 -13.42 -19.41
C ASN A 38 -5.83 -14.48 -20.00
N THR A 39 -6.11 -14.90 -21.24
CA THR A 39 -5.30 -15.89 -21.96
C THR A 39 -3.89 -15.39 -22.32
N LYS A 40 -3.70 -14.06 -22.48
CA LYS A 40 -2.38 -13.46 -22.72
C LYS A 40 -1.43 -13.72 -21.54
N TYR A 41 -1.91 -13.68 -20.30
CA TYR A 41 -1.12 -14.06 -19.13
C TYR A 41 -0.79 -15.56 -19.15
N LEU A 42 -1.80 -16.40 -19.39
CA LEU A 42 -1.62 -17.85 -19.43
C LEU A 42 -0.58 -18.28 -20.49
N SER A 43 -0.49 -17.56 -21.62
CA SER A 43 0.53 -17.80 -22.65
C SER A 43 1.98 -17.50 -22.23
N LYS A 44 2.17 -16.85 -21.07
CA LYS A 44 3.49 -16.63 -20.46
C LYS A 44 3.91 -17.77 -19.53
N LEU A 45 3.01 -18.69 -19.22
CA LEU A 45 3.25 -19.81 -18.31
C LEU A 45 3.68 -21.05 -19.10
N ASN A 46 4.46 -21.92 -18.48
CA ASN A 46 4.60 -23.31 -18.93
C ASN A 46 3.43 -24.16 -18.41
N LEU A 47 3.38 -25.44 -18.79
CA LEU A 47 2.27 -26.33 -18.43
C LEU A 47 2.16 -26.59 -16.92
N GLN A 48 3.29 -26.71 -16.22
CA GLN A 48 3.30 -26.89 -14.76
C GLN A 48 2.81 -25.65 -14.01
N GLN A 49 3.18 -24.48 -14.49
CA GLN A 49 2.72 -23.21 -13.93
C GLN A 49 1.22 -23.02 -14.16
N LEU A 50 0.70 -23.42 -15.32
CA LEU A 50 -0.73 -23.45 -15.58
C LEU A 50 -1.46 -24.38 -14.59
N ALA A 51 -0.91 -25.56 -14.33
CA ALA A 51 -1.44 -26.49 -13.33
C ALA A 51 -1.42 -25.91 -11.91
N THR A 52 -0.29 -25.31 -11.53
CA THR A 52 -0.10 -24.63 -10.23
C THR A 52 -1.14 -23.55 -10.02
N LEU A 53 -1.30 -22.68 -11.02
CA LEU A 53 -2.25 -21.57 -10.99
C LEU A 53 -3.67 -22.06 -10.76
N HIS A 54 -4.11 -23.07 -11.50
CA HIS A 54 -5.43 -23.66 -11.34
C HIS A 54 -5.64 -24.27 -9.95
N ASN A 55 -4.60 -24.90 -9.38
CA ASN A 55 -4.69 -25.56 -8.08
C ASN A 55 -4.91 -24.61 -6.90
N PHE A 56 -4.41 -23.37 -6.97
CA PHE A 56 -4.68 -22.37 -5.93
C PHE A 56 -5.82 -21.41 -6.30
N GLU A 57 -6.07 -21.17 -7.60
CA GLU A 57 -7.17 -20.35 -8.09
C GLU A 57 -7.82 -21.05 -9.29
N PRO A 58 -8.94 -21.77 -9.10
CA PRO A 58 -9.59 -22.50 -10.18
C PRO A 58 -10.03 -21.57 -11.33
N ILE A 59 -9.53 -21.86 -12.54
CA ILE A 59 -9.78 -21.09 -13.78
C ILE A 59 -10.44 -21.90 -14.90
N PHE A 60 -10.48 -23.23 -14.81
CA PHE A 60 -11.10 -24.09 -15.83
C PHE A 60 -12.52 -24.47 -15.42
N LEU A 61 -13.47 -24.28 -16.33
CA LEU A 61 -14.89 -24.55 -16.15
C LEU A 61 -15.31 -25.77 -16.98
N ASN A 62 -16.21 -26.58 -16.41
CA ASN A 62 -16.90 -27.62 -17.18
C ASN A 62 -18.11 -27.00 -17.91
N PRO A 63 -18.17 -27.03 -19.25
CA PRO A 63 -19.28 -26.45 -20.02
C PRO A 63 -20.63 -27.18 -19.85
N GLU A 64 -20.67 -28.39 -19.31
CA GLU A 64 -21.85 -29.28 -19.41
C GLU A 64 -23.05 -28.96 -18.51
N ASN A 65 -23.11 -27.85 -17.76
CA ASN A 65 -24.27 -27.54 -16.91
C ASN A 65 -24.82 -26.12 -17.11
N ASN A 66 -25.85 -25.99 -17.94
CA ASN A 66 -26.63 -24.77 -18.22
C ASN A 66 -27.36 -24.15 -17.00
N LYS A 67 -27.06 -24.58 -15.77
CA LYS A 67 -27.64 -23.99 -14.55
C LYS A 67 -26.64 -23.57 -13.49
N GLU A 68 -25.41 -24.06 -13.50
CA GLU A 68 -24.32 -23.61 -12.61
C GLU A 68 -22.96 -23.83 -13.28
N GLN A 69 -22.19 -22.77 -13.50
CA GLN A 69 -20.80 -22.88 -13.91
C GLN A 69 -20.01 -23.55 -12.77
N ARG A 70 -19.58 -24.80 -12.97
CA ARG A 70 -18.74 -25.52 -11.99
C ARG A 70 -17.29 -25.53 -12.46
N TYR A 71 -16.40 -25.12 -11.56
CA TYR A 71 -14.95 -25.28 -11.75
C TYR A 71 -14.59 -26.77 -11.75
N LEU A 72 -13.58 -27.12 -12.53
CA LEU A 72 -12.94 -28.44 -12.42
C LEU A 72 -12.24 -28.58 -11.06
N GLY A 73 -12.08 -29.83 -10.62
CA GLY A 73 -11.29 -30.17 -9.44
C GLY A 73 -9.80 -29.88 -9.64
N LYS A 74 -8.96 -30.21 -8.66
CA LYS A 74 -7.52 -29.92 -8.76
C LYS A 74 -6.86 -30.75 -9.86
N ILE A 75 -5.74 -30.25 -10.36
CA ILE A 75 -4.82 -30.98 -11.24
C ILE A 75 -3.86 -31.78 -10.37
N THR A 76 -3.77 -33.08 -10.64
CA THR A 76 -2.98 -34.06 -9.89
C THR A 76 -1.75 -34.54 -10.63
N ASP A 77 -1.71 -34.41 -11.96
CA ASP A 77 -0.53 -34.78 -12.75
C ASP A 77 -0.53 -34.10 -14.12
N ILE A 78 0.58 -34.25 -14.84
CA ILE A 78 0.74 -33.92 -16.25
C ILE A 78 1.14 -35.19 -17.00
N SER A 79 0.33 -35.59 -17.98
CA SER A 79 0.56 -36.81 -18.75
C SER A 79 1.81 -36.70 -19.63
N ALA A 80 2.32 -37.84 -20.09
CA ALA A 80 3.42 -37.89 -21.05
C ALA A 80 3.10 -37.13 -22.37
N ASP A 81 1.82 -37.01 -22.71
CA ASP A 81 1.33 -36.31 -23.90
C ASP A 81 1.10 -34.81 -23.69
N ASN A 82 1.59 -34.25 -22.57
CA ASN A 82 1.42 -32.85 -22.16
C ASN A 82 -0.03 -32.45 -21.89
N GLU A 83 -0.80 -33.34 -21.27
CA GLU A 83 -2.17 -33.06 -20.85
C GLU A 83 -2.25 -32.81 -19.34
N LEU A 84 -3.09 -31.86 -18.94
CA LEU A 84 -3.46 -31.66 -17.55
C LEU A 84 -4.37 -32.79 -17.10
N VAL A 85 -4.01 -33.48 -16.01
CA VAL A 85 -4.82 -34.56 -15.42
C VAL A 85 -5.50 -34.04 -14.16
N PHE A 86 -6.83 -33.99 -14.17
CA PHE A 86 -7.64 -33.55 -13.04
C PHE A 86 -7.95 -34.69 -12.07
N GLU A 87 -8.34 -34.37 -10.82
CA GLU A 87 -8.79 -35.34 -9.80
C GLU A 87 -9.93 -36.24 -10.31
N SER A 88 -10.76 -35.74 -11.23
CA SER A 88 -11.81 -36.52 -11.90
C SER A 88 -11.29 -37.55 -12.92
N SER A 89 -9.97 -37.66 -13.09
CA SER A 89 -9.29 -38.38 -14.16
C SER A 89 -9.54 -37.82 -15.57
N LEU A 90 -10.21 -36.66 -15.67
CA LEU A 90 -10.31 -35.93 -16.93
C LEU A 90 -8.90 -35.52 -17.39
N LYS A 91 -8.60 -35.75 -18.66
CA LYS A 91 -7.38 -35.26 -19.31
C LYS A 91 -7.72 -34.12 -20.24
N TYR A 92 -6.92 -33.06 -20.21
CA TYR A 92 -7.11 -31.90 -21.06
C TYR A 92 -5.81 -31.45 -21.71
N LYS A 93 -5.83 -31.39 -23.03
CA LYS A 93 -4.77 -30.78 -23.82
C LYS A 93 -5.14 -29.34 -24.12
N THR A 94 -4.34 -28.41 -23.62
CA THR A 94 -4.57 -26.99 -23.84
C THR A 94 -4.20 -26.56 -25.27
N ASP A 95 -5.01 -25.69 -25.86
CA ASP A 95 -4.76 -25.00 -27.13
C ASP A 95 -3.90 -23.73 -26.96
N LEU A 96 -3.69 -23.29 -25.71
CA LEU A 96 -2.88 -22.11 -25.37
C LEU A 96 -1.44 -22.28 -25.83
N ARG A 97 -0.88 -21.21 -26.43
CA ARG A 97 0.55 -21.13 -26.73
C ARG A 97 1.37 -20.91 -25.44
N LEU A 98 1.79 -21.99 -24.80
CA LEU A 98 2.56 -21.96 -23.57
C LEU A 98 4.06 -21.71 -23.81
N GLN A 99 4.75 -21.24 -22.76
CA GLN A 99 6.21 -21.13 -22.73
C GLN A 99 6.86 -22.48 -22.43
N PRO A 100 8.08 -22.72 -22.93
CA PRO A 100 8.88 -23.89 -22.52
C PRO A 100 9.33 -23.78 -21.06
N SER A 101 9.56 -24.93 -20.44
CA SER A 101 10.18 -25.04 -19.11
C SER A 101 11.65 -24.63 -19.13
N TRP A 102 12.19 -24.37 -17.95
CA TRP A 102 13.55 -23.90 -17.73
C TRP A 102 14.43 -25.01 -17.16
N LYS A 103 15.69 -25.01 -17.57
CA LYS A 103 16.73 -25.82 -16.94
C LYS A 103 18.00 -25.01 -16.85
N GLN A 104 18.63 -25.06 -15.67
CA GLN A 104 19.97 -24.55 -15.51
C GLN A 104 20.97 -25.56 -16.11
N VAL A 105 21.86 -25.07 -16.94
CA VAL A 105 22.96 -25.86 -17.49
C VAL A 105 24.27 -25.10 -17.30
N GLU A 106 25.32 -25.86 -17.02
CA GLU A 106 26.69 -25.34 -17.10
C GLU A 106 27.13 -25.33 -18.56
N THR A 107 27.64 -24.18 -19.00
CA THR A 107 28.16 -24.01 -20.35
C THR A 107 29.62 -24.44 -20.43
N LYS A 108 30.11 -24.63 -21.66
CA LYS A 108 31.54 -24.88 -21.96
C LYS A 108 32.49 -23.73 -21.56
N TYR A 109 31.97 -22.62 -21.05
CA TYR A 109 32.73 -21.45 -20.62
C TYR A 109 32.67 -21.28 -19.10
N ASP A 110 32.37 -22.36 -18.35
CA ASP A 110 32.24 -22.37 -16.90
C ASP A 110 31.28 -21.27 -16.40
N ASN A 111 30.10 -21.25 -17.03
CA ASN A 111 29.03 -20.33 -16.68
C ASN A 111 27.69 -21.07 -16.60
N TYR A 112 26.88 -20.81 -15.58
CA TYR A 112 25.49 -21.24 -15.53
C TYR A 112 24.61 -20.36 -16.41
N LYS A 113 23.77 -20.99 -17.24
CA LYS A 113 22.72 -20.31 -18.00
C LYS A 113 21.41 -21.06 -17.88
N ILE A 114 20.32 -20.33 -18.14
CA ILE A 114 18.99 -20.93 -18.28
C ILE A 114 18.74 -21.30 -19.74
N GLU A 115 18.48 -22.58 -19.99
CA GLU A 115 17.98 -23.08 -21.27
C GLU A 115 16.47 -23.32 -21.22
N LYS A 116 15.82 -23.02 -22.34
CA LYS A 116 14.42 -23.31 -22.57
C LYS A 116 14.29 -24.71 -23.15
N ILE A 117 13.64 -25.60 -22.42
CA ILE A 117 13.46 -26.99 -22.82
C ILE A 117 11.98 -27.39 -22.77
N LYS A 118 11.61 -28.39 -23.57
CA LYS A 118 10.23 -28.89 -23.58
C LYS A 118 9.89 -29.65 -22.29
N HIS A 119 10.86 -30.39 -21.74
CA HIS A 119 10.73 -31.18 -20.51
C HIS A 119 12.03 -31.12 -19.71
N SER A 120 11.93 -30.93 -18.40
CA SER A 120 13.09 -31.03 -17.50
C SER A 120 12.98 -32.28 -16.63
N ASN A 121 13.92 -33.21 -16.77
CA ASN A 121 14.16 -34.25 -15.76
C ASN A 121 15.17 -33.70 -14.74
N ASN A 122 14.83 -32.59 -14.07
CA ASN A 122 15.69 -32.05 -13.02
C ASN A 122 15.62 -32.97 -11.80
N ASN A 123 16.59 -33.88 -11.70
CA ASN A 123 16.66 -34.91 -10.67
C ASN A 123 17.31 -34.45 -9.35
N VAL A 124 17.75 -33.20 -9.24
CA VAL A 124 18.49 -32.75 -8.05
C VAL A 124 17.76 -31.61 -7.35
N LEU A 125 16.69 -31.97 -6.64
CA LEU A 125 15.95 -31.04 -5.78
C LEU A 125 16.82 -30.49 -4.65
N ASN A 126 17.81 -31.26 -4.17
CA ASN A 126 18.67 -30.86 -3.05
C ASN A 126 19.52 -29.62 -3.36
N ASP A 127 20.01 -29.49 -4.60
CA ASP A 127 20.86 -28.37 -5.02
C ASP A 127 20.10 -27.03 -5.05
N LEU A 128 18.78 -27.08 -5.14
CA LEU A 128 17.91 -25.90 -5.10
C LEU A 128 17.90 -25.24 -3.71
N PHE A 129 18.03 -26.03 -2.64
CA PHE A 129 17.86 -25.59 -1.25
C PHE A 129 19.21 -25.39 -0.58
N LYS A 130 19.97 -24.40 -1.05
CA LYS A 130 21.21 -23.97 -0.40
C LYS A 130 20.91 -22.91 0.66
N GLU A 131 21.41 -23.13 1.87
CA GLU A 131 21.41 -22.11 2.92
C GLU A 131 22.61 -21.19 2.72
N TYR A 132 22.39 -19.89 2.93
CA TYR A 132 23.42 -18.87 2.86
C TYR A 132 23.51 -18.16 4.20
N ASP A 133 24.73 -17.78 4.57
CA ASP A 133 24.98 -17.00 5.76
C ASP A 133 24.25 -15.64 5.69
N PHE A 134 23.66 -15.24 6.83
CA PHE A 134 22.78 -14.07 6.85
C PHE A 134 23.51 -12.77 6.59
N GLU A 135 24.78 -12.61 6.95
CA GLU A 135 25.52 -11.37 6.70
C GLU A 135 25.70 -11.13 5.18
N ASN A 136 25.83 -12.21 4.41
CA ASN A 136 25.86 -12.12 2.94
C ASN A 136 24.48 -11.77 2.36
N ILE A 137 23.41 -12.31 2.94
CA ILE A 137 22.03 -11.99 2.56
C ILE A 137 21.71 -10.52 2.85
N LYS A 138 22.07 -10.07 4.05
CA LYS A 138 21.87 -8.73 4.58
C LYS A 138 22.56 -7.69 3.71
N SER A 139 23.85 -7.89 3.44
CA SER A 139 24.65 -6.98 2.61
C SER A 139 24.17 -6.90 1.15
N ALA A 140 23.60 -7.97 0.60
CA ALA A 140 23.06 -7.99 -0.76
C ALA A 140 21.68 -7.32 -0.90
N GLY A 141 20.89 -7.29 0.19
CA GLY A 141 19.60 -6.60 0.28
C GLY A 141 18.44 -7.20 -0.54
N GLY A 142 18.68 -8.24 -1.35
CA GLY A 142 17.67 -8.89 -2.20
C GLY A 142 18.17 -9.19 -3.61
N TYR A 143 17.28 -9.12 -4.60
CA TYR A 143 17.63 -9.35 -6.01
C TYR A 143 18.42 -8.16 -6.57
N SER A 144 19.75 -8.26 -6.53
CA SER A 144 20.68 -7.17 -6.84
C SER A 144 21.98 -7.66 -7.49
N ASN A 145 22.75 -6.76 -8.08
CA ASN A 145 24.09 -7.09 -8.58
C ASN A 145 24.99 -7.67 -7.47
N GLN A 146 24.89 -7.16 -6.24
CA GLN A 146 25.65 -7.64 -5.09
C GLN A 146 25.31 -9.10 -4.77
N TRP A 147 24.03 -9.49 -4.82
CA TRP A 147 23.61 -10.87 -4.67
C TRP A 147 24.25 -11.78 -5.72
N PHE A 148 24.24 -11.37 -6.98
CA PHE A 148 24.86 -12.15 -8.06
C PHE A 148 26.39 -12.24 -7.92
N TYR A 149 27.06 -11.16 -7.50
CA TYR A 149 28.50 -11.20 -7.24
C TYR A 149 28.84 -12.16 -6.10
N PHE A 150 28.06 -12.14 -5.02
CA PHE A 150 28.20 -13.10 -3.92
C PHE A 150 28.04 -14.55 -4.41
N LEU A 151 27.00 -14.82 -5.21
CA LEU A 151 26.77 -16.15 -5.75
C LEU A 151 27.95 -16.62 -6.63
N ALA A 152 28.48 -15.75 -7.49
CA ALA A 152 29.63 -16.07 -8.35
C ALA A 152 30.89 -16.38 -7.52
N GLN A 153 31.17 -15.57 -6.49
CA GLN A 153 32.30 -15.81 -5.58
C GLN A 153 32.17 -17.12 -4.80
N ASN A 154 30.97 -17.46 -4.35
CA ASN A 154 30.71 -18.69 -3.60
C ASN A 154 30.90 -19.95 -4.45
N ASN A 155 30.60 -19.87 -5.75
CA ASN A 155 30.80 -20.97 -6.68
C ASN A 155 32.26 -21.18 -7.08
N LYS A 156 33.14 -20.17 -6.90
CA LYS A 156 34.60 -20.15 -7.12
C LYS A 156 35.11 -20.45 -8.55
N THR A 157 34.40 -21.28 -9.32
CA THR A 157 34.81 -21.75 -10.65
C THR A 157 33.78 -21.46 -11.74
N THR A 158 32.54 -21.14 -11.37
CA THR A 158 31.43 -21.01 -12.32
C THR A 158 30.67 -19.70 -12.11
N ASP A 159 30.62 -18.84 -13.12
CA ASP A 159 29.89 -17.56 -13.10
C ASP A 159 28.48 -17.72 -13.70
N TYR A 160 27.71 -16.63 -13.77
CA TYR A 160 26.29 -16.63 -14.08
C TYR A 160 26.00 -15.77 -15.32
N TYR A 161 25.38 -16.36 -16.35
CA TYR A 161 25.08 -15.64 -17.59
C TYR A 161 23.83 -14.75 -17.43
N ARG A 162 24.00 -13.43 -17.28
CA ARG A 162 22.94 -12.46 -16.90
C ARG A 162 22.17 -11.79 -18.06
N VAL A 163 22.18 -12.34 -19.27
CA VAL A 163 21.54 -11.69 -20.44
C VAL A 163 20.02 -11.86 -20.43
N LEU A 164 19.28 -10.75 -20.61
CA LEU A 164 17.80 -10.68 -20.58
C LEU A 164 17.17 -10.99 -19.21
N ASP A 165 17.96 -10.83 -18.13
CA ASP A 165 17.53 -10.99 -16.73
C ASP A 165 17.06 -12.43 -16.34
N PRO A 166 17.89 -13.47 -16.56
CA PRO A 166 17.56 -14.83 -16.13
C PRO A 166 17.92 -15.00 -14.65
N TYR A 167 17.05 -15.65 -13.88
CA TYR A 167 17.33 -16.06 -12.50
C TYR A 167 17.60 -17.58 -12.44
N PHE A 168 18.42 -17.97 -11.48
CA PHE A 168 19.04 -19.30 -11.41
C PHE A 168 18.24 -20.30 -10.57
N PHE A 169 18.60 -21.58 -10.69
CA PHE A 169 18.01 -22.69 -9.94
C PHE A 169 18.49 -22.68 -8.48
N ASP A 170 18.08 -21.64 -7.74
CA ASP A 170 18.41 -21.41 -6.33
C ASP A 170 17.18 -20.83 -5.59
N PHE A 171 16.76 -21.47 -4.49
CA PHE A 171 15.53 -21.13 -3.79
C PHE A 171 15.55 -19.70 -3.23
N GLN A 172 16.69 -19.27 -2.66
CA GLN A 172 16.83 -17.93 -2.09
C GLN A 172 16.76 -16.85 -3.18
N THR A 173 17.41 -17.08 -4.32
CA THR A 173 17.35 -16.21 -5.51
C THR A 173 15.93 -16.10 -6.04
N ILE A 174 15.18 -17.20 -6.08
CA ILE A 174 13.79 -17.23 -6.56
C ILE A 174 12.87 -16.42 -5.62
N ILE A 175 13.07 -16.52 -4.29
CA ILE A 175 12.36 -15.68 -3.31
C ILE A 175 12.63 -14.19 -3.58
N PHE A 176 13.91 -13.81 -3.68
CA PHE A 176 14.29 -12.43 -3.96
C PHE A 176 13.74 -11.93 -5.29
N ARG A 177 13.71 -12.80 -6.31
CA ARG A 177 13.14 -12.47 -7.61
C ARG A 177 11.64 -12.21 -7.51
N LEU A 178 10.89 -13.05 -6.80
CA LEU A 178 9.46 -12.84 -6.61
C LEU A 178 9.19 -11.49 -5.92
N VAL A 179 9.92 -11.20 -4.84
CA VAL A 179 9.81 -9.91 -4.14
C VAL A 179 10.13 -8.74 -5.07
N HIS A 180 11.19 -8.86 -5.89
CA HIS A 180 11.57 -7.85 -6.86
C HIS A 180 10.50 -7.62 -7.93
N ASP A 181 9.96 -8.68 -8.52
CA ASP A 181 8.92 -8.60 -9.56
C ASP A 181 7.61 -8.01 -9.01
N ILE A 182 7.24 -8.33 -7.75
CA ILE A 182 6.12 -7.68 -7.04
C ILE A 182 6.39 -6.17 -6.92
N LYS A 183 7.59 -5.79 -6.46
CA LYS A 183 7.96 -4.39 -6.23
C LYS A 183 8.02 -3.57 -7.51
N THR A 184 8.57 -4.13 -8.59
CA THR A 184 8.82 -3.41 -9.85
C THR A 184 7.72 -3.62 -10.89
N ASN A 185 6.64 -4.34 -10.55
CA ASN A 185 5.52 -4.65 -11.44
C ASN A 185 6.00 -5.34 -12.74
N ASN A 186 6.84 -6.37 -12.59
CA ASN A 186 7.52 -7.03 -13.70
C ASN A 186 7.30 -8.56 -13.72
N GLY A 187 7.82 -9.24 -14.74
CA GLY A 187 7.81 -10.69 -14.83
C GLY A 187 6.41 -11.29 -14.84
N LEU A 188 6.19 -12.30 -14.00
CA LEU A 188 4.87 -12.93 -13.81
C LEU A 188 3.96 -12.12 -12.88
N MET A 189 4.48 -11.09 -12.21
CA MET A 189 3.73 -10.20 -11.31
C MET A 189 3.31 -8.89 -11.97
N ASN A 190 3.58 -8.73 -13.27
CA ASN A 190 3.18 -7.55 -14.02
C ASN A 190 1.64 -7.44 -14.11
N VAL A 191 1.07 -6.52 -13.35
CA VAL A 191 -0.37 -6.24 -13.19
C VAL A 191 -1.03 -5.98 -14.54
N ASN A 192 -0.39 -5.23 -15.45
CA ASN A 192 -0.94 -4.93 -16.77
C ASN A 192 -1.15 -6.19 -17.62
N SER A 193 -0.35 -7.22 -17.37
CA SER A 193 -0.48 -8.52 -18.03
C SER A 193 -1.53 -9.41 -17.37
N LEU A 194 -1.89 -9.15 -16.11
CA LEU A 194 -2.79 -9.94 -15.26
C LEU A 194 -4.24 -9.44 -15.28
N LEU A 195 -4.53 -8.30 -15.91
CA LEU A 195 -5.88 -7.73 -15.95
C LEU A 195 -6.86 -8.70 -16.64
N ASN A 196 -7.92 -9.07 -15.94
CA ASN A 196 -9.03 -9.85 -16.48
C ASN A 196 -9.89 -9.02 -17.46
N LYS A 197 -10.98 -9.58 -17.99
CA LYS A 197 -11.89 -8.86 -18.89
C LYS A 197 -12.52 -7.59 -18.28
N ASN A 198 -12.56 -7.51 -16.95
CA ASN A 198 -13.11 -6.38 -16.20
C ASN A 198 -12.04 -5.33 -15.85
N GLY A 199 -10.79 -5.50 -16.31
CA GLY A 199 -9.68 -4.60 -15.98
C GLY A 199 -9.16 -4.74 -14.55
N LEU A 200 -9.39 -5.89 -13.89
CA LEU A 200 -8.95 -6.15 -12.51
C LEU A 200 -7.86 -7.23 -12.48
N ALA A 201 -6.84 -7.04 -11.65
CA ALA A 201 -5.80 -8.06 -11.39
C ALA A 201 -6.25 -9.03 -10.28
N TYR A 202 -7.26 -9.85 -10.60
CA TYR A 202 -7.94 -10.70 -9.61
C TYR A 202 -7.01 -11.70 -8.91
N ILE A 203 -6.09 -12.34 -9.63
CA ILE A 203 -5.24 -13.40 -9.06
C ILE A 203 -4.24 -12.85 -8.04
N THR A 204 -3.78 -11.61 -8.23
CA THR A 204 -2.86 -10.94 -7.30
C THR A 204 -3.58 -10.13 -6.22
N ARG A 205 -4.90 -10.25 -6.07
CA ARG A 205 -5.71 -9.43 -5.13
C ARG A 205 -5.28 -9.53 -3.66
N ASN A 206 -4.65 -10.64 -3.29
CA ASN A 206 -4.15 -10.91 -1.94
C ASN A 206 -2.62 -10.84 -1.87
N ILE A 207 -1.93 -10.36 -2.91
CA ILE A 207 -0.50 -10.07 -2.83
C ILE A 207 -0.32 -8.72 -2.16
N PHE A 208 0.44 -8.71 -1.08
CA PHE A 208 0.83 -7.50 -0.38
C PHE A 208 2.29 -7.20 -0.70
N ASN A 209 2.57 -6.01 -1.22
CA ASN A 209 3.95 -5.63 -1.49
C ASN A 209 4.68 -5.30 -0.18
N ASN A 210 5.77 -6.04 0.08
CA ASN A 210 6.51 -5.99 1.35
C ASN A 210 6.93 -4.56 1.73
N ASN A 211 7.20 -3.69 0.76
CA ASN A 211 7.62 -2.32 1.03
C ASN A 211 6.52 -1.43 1.65
N PHE A 212 5.29 -1.95 1.83
CA PHE A 212 4.17 -1.27 2.50
C PHE A 212 3.80 -1.87 3.85
N ILE A 213 4.37 -3.00 4.26
CA ILE A 213 4.04 -3.69 5.51
C ILE A 213 5.28 -4.01 6.33
N GLN A 214 5.18 -3.85 7.65
CA GLN A 214 6.23 -4.28 8.58
C GLN A 214 6.36 -5.80 8.65
N ALA A 215 7.59 -6.30 8.82
CA ALA A 215 7.85 -7.74 8.92
C ALA A 215 7.06 -8.39 10.08
N SER A 216 6.99 -7.72 11.23
CA SER A 216 6.21 -8.15 12.40
C SER A 216 4.70 -8.25 12.08
N SER A 217 4.14 -7.23 11.44
CA SER A 217 2.74 -7.21 11.01
C SER A 217 2.42 -8.27 9.95
N TRP A 218 3.37 -8.57 9.05
CA TRP A 218 3.20 -9.62 8.05
C TRP A 218 3.22 -11.03 8.66
N LEU A 219 3.86 -11.23 9.82
CA LEU A 219 3.86 -12.50 10.56
C LEU A 219 2.59 -12.71 11.42
N ASN A 220 1.83 -11.66 11.72
CA ASN A 220 0.60 -11.75 12.51
C ASN A 220 -0.51 -12.56 11.82
N ASN A 221 -1.44 -13.12 12.59
CA ASN A 221 -2.53 -13.96 12.06
C ASN A 221 -3.44 -13.23 11.06
N GLU A 222 -3.63 -11.92 11.20
CA GLU A 222 -4.43 -11.10 10.27
C GLU A 222 -3.85 -11.10 8.84
N SER A 223 -2.53 -11.27 8.72
CA SER A 223 -1.79 -11.30 7.46
C SER A 223 -1.64 -12.69 6.86
N LYS A 224 -2.27 -13.74 7.43
CA LYS A 224 -2.14 -15.14 6.97
C LYS A 224 -2.41 -15.29 5.47
N LYS A 225 -3.47 -14.64 4.96
CA LYS A 225 -3.85 -14.67 3.54
C LYS A 225 -2.74 -14.13 2.61
N PHE A 226 -1.95 -13.16 3.07
CA PHE A 226 -0.84 -12.59 2.31
C PHE A 226 0.32 -13.58 2.23
N ARG A 227 0.59 -14.31 3.32
CA ARG A 227 1.60 -15.36 3.36
C ARG A 227 1.24 -16.54 2.45
N GLU A 228 0.00 -17.00 2.52
CA GLU A 228 -0.51 -18.07 1.63
C GLU A 228 -0.42 -17.65 0.15
N SER A 229 -0.81 -16.41 -0.16
CA SER A 229 -0.70 -15.88 -1.52
C SER A 229 0.74 -15.78 -1.98
N PHE A 230 1.66 -15.30 -1.14
CA PHE A 230 3.09 -15.27 -1.44
C PHE A 230 3.64 -16.66 -1.77
N LEU A 231 3.31 -17.67 -0.96
CA LEU A 231 3.73 -19.05 -1.19
C LEU A 231 3.17 -19.64 -2.49
N ASN A 232 1.90 -19.37 -2.82
CA ASN A 232 1.30 -19.82 -4.08
C ASN A 232 2.07 -19.27 -5.31
N PHE A 233 2.46 -17.99 -5.28
CA PHE A 233 3.28 -17.41 -6.34
C PHE A 233 4.74 -17.90 -6.28
N LEU A 234 5.28 -18.20 -5.10
CA LEU A 234 6.60 -18.82 -5.00
C LEU A 234 6.62 -20.20 -5.69
N VAL A 235 5.60 -21.03 -5.46
CA VAL A 235 5.42 -22.31 -6.16
C VAL A 235 5.30 -22.09 -7.68
N LEU A 236 4.53 -21.08 -8.10
CA LEU A 236 4.42 -20.72 -9.53
C LEU A 236 5.77 -20.36 -10.14
N TYR A 237 6.65 -19.66 -9.41
CA TYR A 237 7.99 -19.31 -9.89
C TYR A 237 8.93 -20.52 -9.94
N LEU A 238 8.85 -21.41 -8.94
CA LEU A 238 9.64 -22.64 -8.87
C LEU A 238 9.31 -23.60 -10.01
N ASN A 239 8.03 -23.75 -10.34
CA ASN A 239 7.57 -24.63 -11.42
C ASN A 239 7.91 -24.13 -12.83
N LYS A 240 8.60 -22.98 -12.98
CA LYS A 240 9.33 -22.70 -14.24
C LYS A 240 10.34 -23.79 -14.56
N PHE A 241 10.94 -24.40 -13.53
CA PHE A 241 11.96 -25.43 -13.65
C PHE A 241 11.43 -26.87 -13.70
N ASP A 242 10.12 -27.03 -13.94
CA ASP A 242 9.46 -28.33 -14.11
C ASP A 242 9.45 -29.21 -12.83
N LEU A 243 9.46 -28.60 -11.63
CA LEU A 243 9.62 -29.30 -10.35
C LEU A 243 8.40 -30.06 -9.81
N LYS A 244 7.22 -29.93 -10.44
CA LYS A 244 5.95 -30.55 -10.02
C LYS A 244 5.55 -30.25 -8.57
N ILE A 245 5.92 -29.08 -8.06
CA ILE A 245 5.59 -28.65 -6.68
C ILE A 245 4.12 -28.23 -6.63
N LYS A 246 3.37 -28.79 -5.69
CA LYS A 246 1.99 -28.42 -5.38
C LYS A 246 1.91 -27.31 -4.35
N ASP A 247 2.64 -27.45 -3.25
CA ASP A 247 2.51 -26.60 -2.07
C ASP A 247 3.82 -26.54 -1.27
N ILE A 248 4.02 -25.44 -0.54
CA ILE A 248 5.13 -25.24 0.40
C ILE A 248 4.53 -24.92 1.76
N ILE A 249 4.85 -25.74 2.76
CA ILE A 249 4.41 -25.55 4.13
C ILE A 249 5.57 -24.95 4.92
N VAL A 250 5.35 -23.77 5.51
CA VAL A 250 6.34 -23.06 6.32
C VAL A 250 5.97 -23.13 7.81
N ASP A 251 6.96 -23.31 8.68
CA ASP A 251 6.77 -23.18 10.13
C ASP A 251 6.82 -21.70 10.55
N TRP A 252 5.73 -20.98 10.28
CA TRP A 252 5.61 -19.55 10.60
C TRP A 252 5.75 -19.25 12.10
N SER A 253 5.54 -20.23 12.98
CA SER A 253 5.67 -20.05 14.43
C SER A 253 7.11 -19.85 14.89
N LYS A 254 8.08 -20.31 14.07
CA LYS A 254 9.52 -20.15 14.31
C LYS A 254 10.14 -19.00 13.50
N SER A 255 9.36 -18.30 12.68
CA SER A 255 9.85 -17.18 11.89
C SER A 255 10.19 -15.97 12.75
N LYS A 256 11.24 -15.24 12.36
CA LYS A 256 11.70 -14.04 13.08
C LYS A 256 11.99 -12.89 12.12
N THR A 257 11.72 -11.68 12.58
CA THR A 257 12.20 -10.45 11.94
C THR A 257 13.71 -10.35 12.09
N GLN A 258 14.40 -9.92 11.04
CA GLN A 258 15.85 -9.68 11.05
C GLN A 258 16.14 -8.30 10.48
N ASP A 259 17.11 -7.62 11.06
CA ASP A 259 17.50 -6.29 10.63
C ASP A 259 18.32 -6.34 9.34
N ASN A 260 18.22 -5.26 8.55
CA ASN A 260 18.93 -5.10 7.29
C ASN A 260 20.03 -4.04 7.44
N ASP A 261 21.09 -4.09 6.61
CA ASP A 261 22.04 -2.99 6.47
C ASP A 261 21.37 -1.75 5.84
N PHE A 262 20.31 -1.96 5.05
CA PHE A 262 19.45 -0.89 4.56
C PHE A 262 18.41 -0.51 5.63
N SER A 263 18.63 0.60 6.34
CA SER A 263 17.83 1.02 7.50
C SER A 263 16.32 1.07 7.25
N ASN A 264 15.87 1.33 6.02
CA ASN A 264 14.46 1.40 5.66
C ASN A 264 13.76 0.06 5.41
N GLN A 265 14.47 -1.06 5.55
CA GLN A 265 13.94 -2.39 5.28
C GLN A 265 14.29 -3.41 6.37
N SER A 266 13.51 -4.48 6.44
CA SER A 266 13.77 -5.64 7.27
C SER A 266 13.57 -6.93 6.49
N PHE A 267 14.04 -8.04 7.05
CA PHE A 267 13.84 -9.39 6.54
C PHE A 267 12.93 -10.21 7.47
N ILE A 268 12.39 -11.28 6.92
CA ILE A 268 11.81 -12.39 7.67
C ILE A 268 12.64 -13.62 7.40
N SER A 269 13.18 -14.22 8.46
CA SER A 269 13.77 -15.55 8.45
C SER A 269 12.71 -16.62 8.66
N PHE A 270 12.77 -17.73 7.94
CA PHE A 270 11.82 -18.85 8.08
C PHE A 270 12.46 -20.19 7.71
N LYS A 271 11.83 -21.28 8.17
CA LYS A 271 12.20 -22.66 7.80
C LYS A 271 11.04 -23.35 7.10
N ILE A 272 11.37 -24.22 6.16
CA ILE A 272 10.40 -25.06 5.46
C ILE A 272 10.03 -26.24 6.35
N LYS A 273 8.74 -26.47 6.55
CA LYS A 273 8.24 -27.66 7.23
C LYS A 273 8.10 -28.82 6.24
N ASP A 274 7.54 -28.54 5.06
CA ASP A 274 7.35 -29.54 4.01
C ASP A 274 7.20 -28.88 2.62
N ILE A 275 7.44 -29.65 1.56
CA ILE A 275 7.08 -29.31 0.18
C ILE A 275 6.36 -30.51 -0.40
N ILE A 276 5.15 -30.29 -0.88
CA ILE A 276 4.27 -31.32 -1.40
C ILE A 276 4.30 -31.27 -2.92
N SER A 277 4.49 -32.40 -3.58
CA SER A 277 4.39 -32.56 -5.04
C SER A 277 2.94 -32.76 -5.53
N PHE A 278 2.72 -32.71 -6.84
CA PHE A 278 1.40 -32.96 -7.43
C PHE A 278 0.80 -34.34 -7.08
N ASP A 279 1.64 -35.36 -6.87
CA ASP A 279 1.23 -36.69 -6.40
C ASP A 279 1.08 -36.80 -4.86
N ASN A 280 1.02 -35.66 -4.17
CA ASN A 280 0.86 -35.53 -2.72
C ASN A 280 1.97 -36.20 -1.88
N LYS A 281 3.20 -36.21 -2.38
CA LYS A 281 4.36 -36.69 -1.62
C LYS A 281 5.17 -35.53 -1.08
N SER A 282 5.73 -35.72 0.11
CA SER A 282 6.80 -34.85 0.61
C SER A 282 8.05 -35.04 -0.24
N ILE A 283 8.64 -33.95 -0.71
CA ILE A 283 9.86 -33.98 -1.55
C ILE A 283 11.08 -33.32 -0.87
N VAL A 284 10.98 -33.00 0.42
CA VAL A 284 12.10 -32.45 1.22
C VAL A 284 12.56 -33.43 2.29
N ASN A 285 13.88 -33.54 2.45
CA ASN A 285 14.51 -34.31 3.51
C ASN A 285 14.66 -33.47 4.80
N ASP A 286 15.08 -34.09 5.89
CA ASP A 286 15.23 -33.41 7.19
C ASP A 286 16.34 -32.35 7.18
N GLU A 287 17.37 -32.51 6.35
CA GLU A 287 18.41 -31.49 6.15
C GLU A 287 17.82 -30.19 5.61
N ILE A 288 16.95 -30.26 4.58
CA ILE A 288 16.29 -29.09 4.01
C ILE A 288 15.36 -28.41 5.02
N LYS A 289 14.69 -29.19 5.88
CA LYS A 289 13.80 -28.64 6.91
C LYS A 289 14.54 -27.82 7.96
N GLU A 290 15.82 -28.09 8.17
CA GLU A 290 16.65 -27.34 9.12
C GLU A 290 17.28 -26.07 8.52
N LYS A 291 17.25 -25.89 7.20
CA LYS A 291 17.80 -24.71 6.52
C LYS A 291 16.94 -23.47 6.75
N THR A 292 17.60 -22.32 6.85
CA THR A 292 16.96 -21.01 7.00
C THR A 292 16.95 -20.25 5.68
N PHE A 293 15.80 -19.65 5.36
CA PHE A 293 15.62 -18.80 4.17
C PHE A 293 15.02 -17.45 4.56
N TYR A 294 15.16 -16.47 3.66
CA TYR A 294 14.86 -15.07 3.97
C TYR A 294 13.94 -14.43 2.93
N ILE A 295 12.88 -13.77 3.38
CA ILE A 295 12.06 -12.87 2.57
C ILE A 295 12.47 -11.44 2.90
N ASN A 296 12.79 -10.63 1.89
CA ASN A 296 13.32 -9.28 2.07
C ASN A 296 12.28 -8.19 1.79
N GLY A 297 12.68 -6.94 2.04
CA GLY A 297 12.01 -5.75 1.56
C GLY A 297 10.79 -5.31 2.38
N PHE A 298 10.63 -5.81 3.61
CA PHE A 298 9.59 -5.35 4.52
C PHE A 298 9.89 -3.94 5.00
N ARG A 299 8.87 -3.10 5.17
CA ARG A 299 9.04 -1.71 5.60
C ARG A 299 9.61 -1.64 7.01
N ASN A 300 10.66 -0.86 7.20
CA ASN A 300 11.11 -0.41 8.52
C ASN A 300 10.83 1.08 8.69
N TYR A 301 10.18 1.44 9.78
CA TYR A 301 9.89 2.82 10.15
C TYR A 301 11.01 3.45 11.01
N ALA A 302 11.89 2.64 11.61
CA ALA A 302 13.06 3.07 12.36
C ALA A 302 14.21 3.50 11.43
N THR A 303 13.96 4.54 10.65
CA THR A 303 14.87 5.13 9.67
C THR A 303 14.57 6.60 9.51
N GLU A 304 15.51 7.34 8.94
CA GLU A 304 15.33 8.73 8.51
C GLU A 304 14.98 8.87 7.03
N ASP A 305 14.97 7.76 6.30
CA ASP A 305 14.61 7.72 4.90
C ASP A 305 13.12 8.03 4.67
N LYS A 306 12.74 8.10 3.39
CA LYS A 306 11.34 8.23 2.96
C LYS A 306 10.43 7.24 3.70
N PHE A 307 9.36 7.77 4.30
CA PHE A 307 8.39 7.06 5.16
C PHE A 307 8.88 6.64 6.56
N GLY A 308 10.15 6.86 6.90
CA GLY A 308 10.65 6.68 8.26
C GLY A 308 10.05 7.66 9.25
N VAL A 309 10.19 7.39 10.54
CA VAL A 309 9.76 8.26 11.63
C VAL A 309 10.89 8.64 12.60
N GLY A 310 12.13 8.36 12.22
CA GLY A 310 13.34 8.55 13.03
C GLY A 310 13.94 7.22 13.50
N GLU A 311 15.18 7.26 13.96
CA GLU A 311 15.95 6.06 14.34
C GLU A 311 15.32 5.28 15.51
N ASN A 312 14.54 5.94 16.37
CA ASN A 312 13.81 5.30 17.48
C ASN A 312 12.59 4.48 17.01
N GLY A 313 12.16 4.62 15.76
CA GLY A 313 11.00 3.91 15.22
C GLY A 313 9.66 4.37 15.77
N LEU A 314 8.64 3.52 15.59
CA LEU A 314 7.25 3.83 15.93
C LEU A 314 7.00 3.77 17.44
N GLY A 315 6.30 4.78 17.97
CA GLY A 315 5.74 4.80 19.33
C GLY A 315 4.25 4.46 19.38
N GLU A 316 3.68 3.89 18.31
CA GLU A 316 2.25 3.65 18.19
C GLU A 316 1.78 2.42 19.00
N LYS A 317 0.69 2.60 19.75
CA LYS A 317 0.04 1.49 20.50
C LYS A 317 -0.96 0.71 19.66
N LEU A 318 -1.55 1.36 18.66
CA LEU A 318 -2.51 0.75 17.74
C LEU A 318 -1.76 0.20 16.51
N PRO A 319 -2.28 -0.86 15.87
CA PRO A 319 -1.70 -1.37 14.63
C PRO A 319 -1.75 -0.32 13.52
N LEU A 320 -0.77 -0.33 12.63
CA LEU A 320 -0.74 0.58 11.50
C LEU A 320 -1.80 0.21 10.45
N PHE A 321 -2.50 1.20 9.93
CA PHE A 321 -3.46 1.03 8.86
C PHE A 321 -2.77 0.66 7.53
N ASN A 322 -1.55 1.16 7.30
CA ASN A 322 -0.73 0.78 6.14
C ASN A 322 -0.33 -0.70 6.13
N ASP A 323 -0.24 -1.34 7.30
CA ASP A 323 0.03 -2.78 7.40
C ASP A 323 -1.24 -3.60 7.12
N TYR A 324 -2.43 -2.99 7.19
CA TYR A 324 -3.72 -3.64 6.94
C TYR A 324 -4.18 -3.44 5.48
N VAL A 325 -4.11 -2.19 4.99
CA VAL A 325 -4.44 -1.79 3.62
C VAL A 325 -3.19 -1.27 2.94
N GLN A 326 -2.83 -1.88 1.81
CA GLN A 326 -1.68 -1.45 1.02
C GLN A 326 -1.93 -0.05 0.43
N ASN A 327 -1.04 0.90 0.73
CA ASN A 327 -0.99 2.26 0.17
C ASN A 327 -2.37 2.98 0.16
N PRO A 328 -2.99 3.20 1.33
CA PRO A 328 -4.29 3.85 1.43
C PRO A 328 -4.19 5.31 0.95
N TYR A 329 -5.20 5.75 0.19
CA TYR A 329 -5.26 7.11 -0.34
C TYR A 329 -6.42 7.87 0.31
N LEU A 330 -6.07 8.94 1.03
CA LEU A 330 -7.03 9.82 1.69
C LEU A 330 -7.63 10.80 0.68
N LYS A 331 -8.94 10.69 0.47
CA LYS A 331 -9.74 11.63 -0.31
C LYS A 331 -10.47 12.58 0.61
N ILE A 332 -10.75 13.77 0.11
CA ILE A 332 -11.59 14.75 0.79
C ILE A 332 -12.85 14.91 -0.04
N LYS A 333 -13.98 14.56 0.56
CA LYS A 333 -15.30 14.68 -0.06
C LYS A 333 -15.56 16.13 -0.46
N LYS A 334 -15.85 16.34 -1.73
CA LYS A 334 -16.29 17.62 -2.26
C LYS A 334 -17.81 17.65 -2.37
N ASP A 335 -18.39 18.80 -2.05
CA ASP A 335 -19.76 19.11 -2.45
C ASP A 335 -19.82 20.51 -3.05
N LYS A 336 -20.99 20.87 -3.61
CA LYS A 336 -21.19 22.14 -4.32
C LYS A 336 -20.98 23.36 -3.40
N ASN A 337 -21.22 23.19 -2.10
CA ASN A 337 -21.27 24.25 -1.11
C ASN A 337 -19.89 24.49 -0.49
N LEU A 338 -19.07 23.44 -0.36
CA LEU A 338 -17.78 23.52 0.30
C LEU A 338 -16.72 22.64 -0.38
N ASP A 339 -15.71 23.27 -0.99
CA ASP A 339 -14.51 22.62 -1.53
C ASP A 339 -13.27 23.06 -0.76
N ILE A 340 -12.85 22.25 0.22
CA ILE A 340 -11.65 22.48 1.02
C ILE A 340 -10.39 21.85 0.42
N GLY A 341 -10.49 21.25 -0.77
CA GLY A 341 -9.41 20.46 -1.38
C GLY A 341 -9.88 19.07 -1.81
N PHE A 342 -9.05 18.37 -2.59
CA PHE A 342 -9.33 17.00 -3.05
C PHE A 342 -8.59 15.94 -2.23
N ASP A 343 -7.34 16.21 -1.90
CA ASP A 343 -6.43 15.31 -1.22
C ASP A 343 -5.34 16.10 -0.49
N ILE A 344 -4.39 15.39 0.11
CA ILE A 344 -3.28 16.00 0.84
C ILE A 344 -2.40 16.92 -0.03
N ASN A 345 -2.31 16.66 -1.34
CA ASN A 345 -1.55 17.49 -2.29
C ASN A 345 -2.15 18.89 -2.45
N SER A 346 -3.40 19.09 -2.04
CA SER A 346 -4.03 20.42 -1.99
C SER A 346 -3.37 21.34 -0.95
N PHE A 347 -2.59 20.78 -0.01
CA PHE A 347 -2.05 21.48 1.17
C PHE A 347 -0.51 21.58 1.18
N ILE A 348 0.20 20.72 0.45
CA ILE A 348 1.68 20.65 0.44
C ILE A 348 2.30 21.35 -0.79
N LYS A 349 3.19 22.33 -0.56
CA LYS A 349 3.97 23.06 -1.59
C LYS A 349 5.31 23.56 -1.01
N GLY A 350 6.12 24.31 -1.74
CA GLY A 350 7.41 24.83 -1.25
C GLY A 350 7.26 25.89 -0.14
N TYR A 351 8.26 26.08 0.73
CA TYR A 351 8.13 26.85 1.99
C TYR A 351 7.81 28.36 1.87
N ASN A 352 7.98 28.99 0.70
CA ASN A 352 7.95 30.45 0.55
C ASN A 352 6.58 31.11 0.40
N SER A 353 5.47 30.35 0.28
CA SER A 353 4.16 31.00 0.17
C SER A 353 3.35 30.93 1.45
N ILE A 354 2.89 32.12 1.83
CA ILE A 354 1.97 32.36 2.94
C ILE A 354 0.67 31.57 2.82
N ASP A 355 0.21 31.24 1.62
CA ASP A 355 -1.05 30.50 1.39
C ASP A 355 -0.94 28.99 1.61
N TYR A 356 0.24 28.48 1.98
CA TYR A 356 0.45 27.07 2.30
C TYR A 356 0.13 26.74 3.76
N TRP A 357 -0.14 25.46 4.00
CA TRP A 357 -0.63 24.97 5.29
C TRP A 357 0.50 24.55 6.23
N ASN A 358 0.49 25.04 7.46
CA ASN A 358 1.23 24.45 8.57
C ASN A 358 0.42 23.30 9.21
N SER A 359 1.07 22.46 10.02
CA SER A 359 0.41 21.29 10.62
C SER A 359 -0.72 21.63 11.58
N ARG A 360 -0.62 22.70 12.38
CA ARG A 360 -1.66 23.14 13.32
C ARG A 360 -2.91 23.57 12.58
N GLY A 361 -2.75 24.31 11.48
CA GLY A 361 -3.85 24.63 10.56
C GLY A 361 -4.47 23.37 9.98
N LEU A 362 -3.65 22.46 9.44
CA LEU A 362 -4.15 21.26 8.74
C LEU A 362 -4.84 20.28 9.70
N VAL A 363 -4.28 20.05 10.88
CA VAL A 363 -4.90 19.25 11.95
C VAL A 363 -6.22 19.88 12.39
N TYR A 364 -6.29 21.20 12.55
CA TYR A 364 -7.55 21.89 12.86
C TYR A 364 -8.60 21.64 11.77
N LEU A 365 -8.25 21.89 10.51
CA LEU A 365 -9.15 21.70 9.37
C LEU A 365 -9.66 20.26 9.30
N PHE A 366 -8.76 19.28 9.38
CA PHE A 366 -9.10 17.87 9.30
C PHE A 366 -9.90 17.40 10.51
N SER A 367 -9.66 17.96 11.71
CA SER A 367 -10.45 17.65 12.91
C SER A 367 -11.90 18.13 12.78
N LYS A 368 -12.11 19.37 12.32
CA LYS A 368 -13.44 19.95 12.10
C LYS A 368 -14.20 19.28 10.97
N PHE A 369 -13.50 18.92 9.90
CA PHE A 369 -14.09 18.30 8.71
C PHE A 369 -13.80 16.80 8.60
N LYS A 370 -13.56 16.09 9.72
CA LYS A 370 -13.19 14.66 9.70
C LYS A 370 -14.19 13.76 8.98
N ASN A 371 -15.48 14.11 9.03
CA ASN A 371 -16.55 13.39 8.32
C ASN A 371 -16.46 13.51 6.79
N ARG A 372 -15.63 14.43 6.27
CA ARG A 372 -15.35 14.58 4.84
C ARG A 372 -14.09 13.84 4.42
N LEU A 373 -13.34 13.26 5.36
CA LEU A 373 -12.14 12.49 5.07
C LEU A 373 -12.55 11.05 4.73
N GLU A 374 -12.29 10.63 3.50
CA GLU A 374 -12.74 9.35 2.94
C GLU A 374 -11.55 8.45 2.60
N LEU A 375 -11.63 7.20 3.04
CA LEU A 375 -10.73 6.12 2.66
C LEU A 375 -11.55 5.02 1.97
N GLU A 376 -11.14 4.63 0.77
CA GLU A 376 -11.86 3.61 0.01
C GLU A 376 -11.54 2.21 0.55
N VAL A 377 -12.57 1.37 0.66
CA VAL A 377 -12.41 -0.06 0.92
C VAL A 377 -11.90 -0.73 -0.37
N PRO A 378 -10.67 -1.28 -0.39
CA PRO A 378 -10.13 -1.96 -1.55
C PRO A 378 -11.05 -3.10 -1.97
N HIS A 379 -11.11 -3.38 -3.28
CA HIS A 379 -12.03 -4.37 -3.84
C HIS A 379 -11.99 -5.72 -3.11
N PHE A 380 -10.80 -6.19 -2.73
CA PHE A 380 -10.59 -7.47 -2.04
C PHE A 380 -10.99 -7.48 -0.56
N TYR A 381 -11.16 -6.31 0.06
CA TYR A 381 -11.72 -6.19 1.42
C TYR A 381 -13.24 -6.00 1.42
N LYS A 382 -13.88 -5.72 0.27
CA LYS A 382 -15.33 -5.48 0.19
C LYS A 382 -16.21 -6.64 0.63
N GLU A 383 -15.67 -7.86 0.78
CA GLU A 383 -16.42 -9.00 1.32
C GLU A 383 -16.45 -9.01 2.86
N VAL A 384 -15.43 -8.43 3.49
CA VAL A 384 -15.20 -8.48 4.95
C VAL A 384 -15.49 -7.13 5.61
N ASP A 385 -15.13 -6.04 4.93
CA ASP A 385 -15.19 -4.68 5.43
C ASP A 385 -16.37 -3.93 4.81
N GLU A 386 -17.05 -3.14 5.63
CA GLU A 386 -18.16 -2.28 5.23
C GLU A 386 -17.66 -0.88 4.87
N LYS A 387 -16.89 -0.25 5.77
CA LYS A 387 -16.37 1.11 5.60
C LYS A 387 -15.18 1.39 6.51
N TYR A 388 -14.41 2.41 6.15
CA TYR A 388 -13.35 2.99 6.96
C TYR A 388 -13.72 4.41 7.36
N GLN A 389 -13.52 4.76 8.63
CA GLN A 389 -13.90 6.06 9.17
C GLN A 389 -12.73 6.71 9.91
N VAL A 390 -12.40 7.94 9.57
CA VAL A 390 -11.49 8.77 10.38
C VAL A 390 -12.26 9.21 11.64
N ILE A 391 -11.87 8.71 12.81
CA ILE A 391 -12.52 9.06 14.07
C ILE A 391 -11.80 10.18 14.81
N ASP A 392 -10.48 10.31 14.59
CA ASP A 392 -9.64 11.31 15.24
C ASP A 392 -8.44 11.71 14.36
N VAL A 393 -7.94 12.93 14.58
CA VAL A 393 -6.81 13.55 13.89
C VAL A 393 -5.87 14.11 14.96
N GLN A 394 -4.63 13.66 14.94
CA GLN A 394 -3.66 13.91 16.00
C GLN A 394 -2.36 14.52 15.45
N PHE A 395 -1.68 15.27 16.32
CA PHE A 395 -0.29 15.67 16.12
C PHE A 395 0.65 14.47 16.28
N THR A 396 1.91 14.66 15.91
CA THR A 396 2.99 13.70 16.18
C THR A 396 4.21 14.43 16.73
N ASN A 397 5.19 13.70 17.24
CA ASN A 397 6.50 14.24 17.63
C ASN A 397 7.66 13.56 16.90
N TYR A 398 7.37 12.76 15.87
CA TYR A 398 8.40 12.12 15.05
C TYR A 398 9.30 13.18 14.39
N TYR A 399 10.62 12.92 14.37
CA TYR A 399 11.68 13.88 13.98
C TYR A 399 11.63 15.27 14.63
N GLN A 400 10.85 15.48 15.70
CA GLN A 400 10.52 16.82 16.20
C GLN A 400 10.02 17.76 15.09
N THR A 401 9.34 17.19 14.08
CA THR A 401 8.87 17.92 12.90
C THR A 401 7.35 17.93 12.81
N SER A 402 6.81 19.01 12.24
CA SER A 402 5.38 19.18 11.99
C SER A 402 4.92 18.52 10.68
N GLN A 403 5.81 17.82 9.99
CA GLN A 403 5.58 17.26 8.65
C GLN A 403 4.89 15.89 8.65
N ILE A 404 4.51 15.36 9.82
CA ILE A 404 3.80 14.07 9.93
C ILE A 404 2.52 14.28 10.73
N ILE A 405 1.40 13.88 10.12
CA ILE A 405 0.08 13.91 10.74
C ILE A 405 -0.39 12.47 10.99
N LYS A 406 -1.09 12.28 12.10
CA LYS A 406 -1.63 11.00 12.52
C LYS A 406 -3.15 11.02 12.43
N LEU A 407 -3.72 9.98 11.84
CA LEU A 407 -5.15 9.73 11.79
C LEU A 407 -5.46 8.44 12.54
N ILE A 408 -6.56 8.43 13.30
CA ILE A 408 -7.12 7.20 13.87
C ILE A 408 -8.26 6.73 12.97
N ILE A 409 -8.11 5.54 12.41
CA ILE A 409 -9.03 4.95 11.45
C ILE A 409 -9.77 3.79 12.11
N ARG A 410 -11.09 3.87 12.15
CA ARG A 410 -11.96 2.75 12.53
C ARG A 410 -12.38 1.97 11.31
N VAL A 411 -12.02 0.69 11.28
CA VAL A 411 -12.52 -0.29 10.32
C VAL A 411 -13.82 -0.87 10.87
N HIS A 412 -14.89 -0.79 10.08
CA HIS A 412 -16.17 -1.43 10.37
C HIS A 412 -16.29 -2.68 9.50
N ASN A 413 -16.37 -3.86 10.12
CA ASN A 413 -16.57 -5.13 9.42
C ASN A 413 -18.06 -5.39 9.21
N LYS A 414 -18.41 -6.12 8.14
CA LYS A 414 -19.81 -6.49 7.86
C LYS A 414 -20.46 -7.38 8.92
N ASN A 415 -19.67 -7.99 9.79
CA ASN A 415 -20.15 -8.78 10.93
C ASN A 415 -20.43 -7.94 12.18
N GLY A 416 -20.36 -6.61 12.09
CA GLY A 416 -20.61 -5.66 13.19
C GLY A 416 -19.42 -5.42 14.11
N LYS A 417 -18.27 -6.09 13.92
CA LYS A 417 -17.06 -5.81 14.69
C LYS A 417 -16.36 -4.55 14.18
N THR A 418 -15.65 -3.88 15.08
CA THR A 418 -14.83 -2.71 14.75
C THR A 418 -13.41 -2.87 15.29
N LYS A 419 -12.43 -2.31 14.58
CA LYS A 419 -11.05 -2.23 15.03
C LYS A 419 -10.42 -0.90 14.62
N ASP A 420 -9.65 -0.32 15.54
CA ASP A 420 -8.99 0.97 15.34
C ASP A 420 -7.52 0.78 14.94
N TYR A 421 -7.09 1.59 13.99
CA TYR A 421 -5.75 1.58 13.40
C TYR A 421 -5.19 3.01 13.36
N VAL A 422 -3.86 3.11 13.29
CA VAL A 422 -3.17 4.39 13.09
C VAL A 422 -2.71 4.51 11.64
N LEU A 423 -3.09 5.60 10.98
CA LEU A 423 -2.53 6.00 9.70
C LEU A 423 -1.62 7.22 9.91
N LEU A 424 -0.32 7.02 9.72
CA LEU A 424 0.64 8.11 9.65
C LEU A 424 0.75 8.57 8.20
N SER A 425 0.74 9.89 7.98
CA SER A 425 1.14 10.42 6.69
C SER A 425 2.61 10.06 6.41
N SER A 426 3.01 10.06 5.14
CA SER A 426 4.42 10.18 4.83
C SER A 426 4.97 11.46 5.47
N ASN A 427 6.28 11.47 5.75
CA ASN A 427 6.97 12.74 5.94
C ASN A 427 6.73 13.57 4.67
N PHE A 428 6.07 14.73 4.81
CA PHE A 428 5.71 15.53 3.65
C PHE A 428 6.92 16.10 2.93
N ASP A 429 8.11 16.08 3.54
CA ASP A 429 9.42 16.34 2.93
C ASP A 429 9.81 15.24 1.92
N ASP A 430 9.19 15.29 0.73
CA ASP A 430 9.52 14.45 -0.41
C ASP A 430 9.72 15.34 -1.64
N HIS A 431 10.97 15.43 -2.11
CA HIS A 431 11.34 16.17 -3.33
C HIS A 431 10.99 17.67 -3.35
N GLY A 432 10.95 18.33 -2.18
CA GLY A 432 10.76 19.79 -2.09
C GLY A 432 9.31 20.26 -1.89
N HIS A 433 8.38 19.33 -1.69
CA HIS A 433 7.04 19.63 -1.19
C HIS A 433 7.08 19.57 0.34
N PHE A 434 6.41 20.49 1.04
CA PHE A 434 6.39 20.52 2.50
C PHE A 434 5.06 21.08 3.02
N LEU A 435 4.70 20.72 4.25
CA LEU A 435 3.91 21.62 5.08
C LEU A 435 4.80 22.79 5.50
N LYS A 436 4.19 23.95 5.76
CA LYS A 436 4.92 25.11 6.25
C LYS A 436 5.49 24.81 7.64
N ALA A 437 6.83 24.81 7.74
CA ALA A 437 7.55 24.73 9.00
C ALA A 437 7.28 25.99 9.87
N LEU A 438 7.57 25.91 11.16
CA LEU A 438 7.35 27.04 12.07
C LEU A 438 8.44 28.10 11.87
N ALA A 439 8.05 29.33 11.61
CA ALA A 439 8.95 30.48 11.59
C ALA A 439 9.45 30.76 13.02
N ILE A 440 10.77 30.84 13.17
CA ILE A 440 11.44 31.10 14.44
C ILE A 440 11.82 32.57 14.60
N GLN A 441 11.60 33.41 13.58
CA GLN A 441 11.83 34.84 13.65
C GLN A 441 10.55 35.63 13.45
N LEU A 442 10.41 36.71 14.23
CA LEU A 442 9.28 37.62 14.14
C LEU A 442 9.48 38.64 13.01
N LYS A 443 9.26 38.19 11.77
CA LYS A 443 9.42 38.98 10.55
C LYS A 443 8.19 38.85 9.65
N PRO A 444 7.89 39.82 8.76
CA PRO A 444 6.88 39.66 7.71
C PRO A 444 7.14 38.43 6.85
N VAL A 445 6.08 37.76 6.39
CA VAL A 445 6.18 36.47 5.68
C VAL A 445 6.99 36.59 4.39
N GLU A 446 6.90 37.74 3.70
CA GLU A 446 7.63 38.02 2.47
C GLU A 446 9.15 38.17 2.68
N SER A 447 9.57 38.36 3.94
CA SER A 447 10.97 38.54 4.33
C SER A 447 11.58 37.31 5.02
N LEU A 448 10.79 36.26 5.24
CA LEU A 448 11.27 35.01 5.83
C LEU A 448 12.08 34.22 4.78
N GLY A 449 13.32 33.91 5.09
CA GLY A 449 14.16 32.99 4.33
C GLY A 449 14.07 31.55 4.86
N SER A 450 14.66 30.59 4.14
CA SER A 450 14.70 29.18 4.57
C SER A 450 15.35 28.98 5.95
N VAL A 451 16.30 29.84 6.32
CA VAL A 451 16.99 29.83 7.62
C VAL A 451 16.12 30.30 8.78
N ASP A 452 15.01 30.98 8.50
CA ASP A 452 14.09 31.49 9.52
C ASP A 452 13.02 30.45 9.91
N TYR A 453 13.10 29.22 9.38
CA TYR A 453 12.16 28.13 9.65
C TYR A 453 12.81 26.98 10.42
N ALA A 454 12.07 26.45 11.39
CA ALA A 454 12.43 25.26 12.15
C ALA A 454 12.25 23.99 11.29
N ILE A 455 13.34 23.58 10.62
CA ILE A 455 13.39 22.41 9.73
C ILE A 455 14.30 21.36 10.37
N TYR A 456 13.85 20.11 10.39
CA TYR A 456 14.65 18.99 10.85
C TYR A 456 15.91 18.79 10.01
N ARG A 457 17.04 18.58 10.68
CA ARG A 457 18.31 18.18 10.06
C ARG A 457 18.97 17.16 10.98
N LYS A 458 19.38 16.01 10.42
CA LYS A 458 19.95 14.87 11.15
C LYS A 458 21.00 15.28 12.19
N ASP A 459 21.92 16.16 11.80
CA ASP A 459 23.07 16.56 12.63
C ASP A 459 22.95 17.98 13.21
N SER A 460 21.74 18.55 13.28
CA SER A 460 21.55 19.88 13.86
C SER A 460 20.34 19.90 14.78
N PRO A 461 20.52 20.24 16.07
CA PRO A 461 19.39 20.32 16.98
C PRO A 461 18.41 21.38 16.48
N LEU A 462 17.11 21.07 16.55
CA LEU A 462 16.09 22.06 16.27
C LEU A 462 16.13 23.15 17.34
N ASN A 463 16.32 24.39 16.90
CA ASN A 463 16.24 25.55 17.77
C ASN A 463 14.99 26.36 17.41
N PHE A 464 14.05 26.42 18.36
CA PHE A 464 12.93 27.33 18.31
C PHE A 464 13.29 28.56 19.13
N ALA A 465 13.52 29.71 18.48
CA ALA A 465 13.59 30.95 19.23
C ALA A 465 12.19 31.25 19.78
N LYS A 466 12.11 31.49 21.10
CA LYS A 466 10.82 31.74 21.77
C LYS A 466 10.21 33.04 21.23
N ILE A 467 9.09 32.93 20.53
CA ILE A 467 8.27 34.09 20.15
C ILE A 467 7.15 34.25 21.18
N SER A 468 7.21 35.32 21.97
CA SER A 468 6.14 35.70 22.91
C SER A 468 4.86 36.03 22.15
N LEU A 469 3.73 35.46 22.58
CA LEU A 469 2.42 35.72 21.97
C LEU A 469 1.99 37.18 22.16
N ASN A 470 2.31 37.78 23.31
CA ASN A 470 2.03 39.19 23.56
C ASN A 470 2.79 40.09 22.58
N ASP A 471 4.09 39.82 22.39
CA ASP A 471 4.93 40.61 21.47
C ASP A 471 4.44 40.46 20.03
N PHE A 472 4.16 39.23 19.59
CA PHE A 472 3.59 38.97 18.27
C PHE A 472 2.27 39.70 18.07
N SER A 473 1.35 39.62 19.05
CA SER A 473 0.02 40.21 18.94
C SER A 473 0.04 41.72 18.80
N ASN A 474 1.10 42.39 19.25
CA ASN A 474 1.28 43.85 19.19
C ASN A 474 1.90 44.34 17.88
N THR A 475 2.22 43.44 16.95
CA THR A 475 2.77 43.79 15.64
C THR A 475 1.68 44.08 14.61
N ASN A 476 2.02 44.89 13.58
CA ASN A 476 1.17 45.04 12.39
C ASN A 476 1.00 43.72 11.61
N LEU A 477 1.97 42.82 11.73
CA LEU A 477 1.95 41.49 11.13
C LEU A 477 0.75 40.67 11.64
N PHE A 478 0.47 40.69 12.94
CA PHE A 478 -0.67 39.98 13.53
C PHE A 478 -2.00 40.39 12.88
N SER A 479 -2.27 41.70 12.80
CA SER A 479 -3.47 42.23 12.16
C SER A 479 -3.54 41.91 10.66
N SER A 480 -2.41 41.99 9.95
CA SER A 480 -2.31 41.62 8.54
C SER A 480 -2.67 40.15 8.29
N LEU A 481 -2.21 39.24 9.16
CA LEU A 481 -2.51 37.80 9.05
C LEU A 481 -3.98 37.49 9.35
N ILE A 482 -4.61 38.20 10.30
CA ILE A 482 -6.07 38.10 10.55
C ILE A 482 -6.84 38.56 9.31
N GLN A 483 -6.51 39.72 8.74
CA GLN A 483 -7.16 40.20 7.50
C GLN A 483 -7.02 39.17 6.38
N LYS A 484 -5.86 38.52 6.27
CA LYS A 484 -5.64 37.48 5.27
C LYS A 484 -6.53 36.26 5.48
N ALA A 485 -6.70 35.80 6.72
CA ALA A 485 -7.63 34.73 7.06
C ALA A 485 -9.08 35.08 6.71
N ILE A 486 -9.50 36.33 6.96
CA ILE A 486 -10.83 36.84 6.56
C ILE A 486 -10.98 36.77 5.05
N ASN A 487 -10.04 37.34 4.31
CA ASN A 487 -10.08 37.39 2.84
C ASN A 487 -10.13 35.99 2.22
N LYS A 488 -9.42 35.02 2.80
CA LYS A 488 -9.43 33.62 2.34
C LYS A 488 -10.73 32.90 2.66
N THR A 489 -11.30 33.13 3.84
CA THR A 489 -12.62 32.57 4.19
C THR A 489 -13.68 33.03 3.18
N LYS A 490 -13.61 34.28 2.73
CA LYS A 490 -14.58 34.83 1.78
C LYS A 490 -14.49 34.21 0.39
N THR A 491 -13.36 33.62 0.00
CA THR A 491 -13.28 32.90 -1.29
C THR A 491 -14.18 31.67 -1.35
N TYR A 492 -14.67 31.21 -0.20
CA TYR A 492 -15.62 30.11 -0.13
C TYR A 492 -17.06 30.58 -0.33
N ILE A 493 -17.39 31.85 -0.07
CA ILE A 493 -18.76 32.37 -0.18
C ILE A 493 -19.22 32.33 -1.63
N LYS A 494 -20.28 31.55 -1.89
CA LYS A 494 -20.93 31.43 -3.20
C LYS A 494 -22.38 31.91 -3.09
N GLY A 495 -22.72 32.98 -3.81
CA GLY A 495 -24.07 33.55 -3.80
C GLY A 495 -24.31 34.54 -2.65
N ASN A 496 -25.57 34.98 -2.51
CA ASN A 496 -25.97 36.03 -1.55
C ASN A 496 -26.67 35.50 -0.29
N GLU A 497 -27.20 34.27 -0.32
CA GLU A 497 -27.85 33.63 0.84
C GLU A 497 -27.02 32.43 1.32
N ILE A 498 -26.64 32.47 2.59
CA ILE A 498 -25.78 31.47 3.26
C ILE A 498 -26.60 30.89 4.41
N SER A 499 -26.83 29.57 4.37
CA SER A 499 -27.53 28.86 5.46
C SER A 499 -26.72 28.91 6.77
N GLU A 500 -27.38 28.72 7.91
CA GLU A 500 -26.70 28.68 9.22
C GLU A 500 -25.67 27.56 9.32
N GLU A 501 -25.96 26.37 8.77
CA GLU A 501 -24.99 25.27 8.70
C GLU A 501 -23.74 25.69 7.90
N TYR A 502 -23.94 26.42 6.81
CA TYR A 502 -22.83 26.89 5.99
C TYR A 502 -22.05 28.04 6.66
N LYS A 503 -22.72 28.92 7.43
CA LYS A 503 -22.05 29.91 8.29
C LYS A 503 -21.16 29.23 9.33
N ALA A 504 -21.64 28.17 9.98
CA ALA A 504 -20.84 27.39 10.92
C ALA A 504 -19.58 26.80 10.25
N ALA A 505 -19.73 26.22 9.05
CA ALA A 505 -18.60 25.74 8.27
C ALA A 505 -17.61 26.87 7.89
N LEU A 506 -18.11 28.05 7.52
CA LEU A 506 -17.26 29.22 7.23
C LEU A 506 -16.51 29.72 8.48
N LEU A 507 -17.11 29.66 9.67
CA LEU A 507 -16.43 29.97 10.93
C LEU A 507 -15.32 28.96 11.25
N ASP A 508 -15.55 27.67 10.98
CA ASP A 508 -14.51 26.64 11.11
C ASP A 508 -13.37 26.84 10.10
N ILE A 509 -13.67 27.22 8.86
CA ILE A 509 -12.67 27.57 7.83
C ILE A 509 -11.88 28.80 8.25
N PHE A 510 -12.54 29.83 8.77
CA PHE A 510 -11.88 31.03 9.27
C PHE A 510 -10.91 30.68 10.41
N SER A 511 -11.38 29.88 11.37
CA SER A 511 -10.54 29.38 12.45
C SER A 511 -9.37 28.55 11.93
N ALA A 512 -9.58 27.68 10.93
CA ALA A 512 -8.52 26.91 10.30
C ALA A 512 -7.46 27.81 9.62
N HIS A 513 -7.89 28.89 8.96
CA HIS A 513 -6.98 29.89 8.39
C HIS A 513 -6.24 30.71 9.46
N LEU A 514 -6.88 31.03 10.59
CA LEU A 514 -6.18 31.64 11.73
C LEU A 514 -5.10 30.72 12.29
N ASN A 515 -5.41 29.43 12.50
CA ASN A 515 -4.42 28.43 12.88
C ASN A 515 -3.29 28.33 11.85
N ASN A 516 -3.63 28.39 10.56
CA ASN A 516 -2.64 28.32 9.50
C ASN A 516 -1.71 29.54 9.43
N TYR A 517 -2.23 30.74 9.66
CA TYR A 517 -1.46 31.98 9.47
C TYR A 517 -0.78 32.45 10.75
N LEU A 518 -1.48 32.43 11.88
CA LEU A 518 -0.92 32.88 13.15
C LEU A 518 0.00 31.83 13.76
N LEU A 519 -0.37 30.55 13.72
CA LEU A 519 0.46 29.47 14.27
C LEU A 519 1.50 28.94 13.27
N ALA A 520 1.74 29.66 12.17
CA ALA A 520 2.92 29.47 11.34
C ALA A 520 4.20 29.97 12.01
N TYR A 521 4.09 30.71 13.12
CA TYR A 521 5.20 31.14 13.96
C TYR A 521 5.31 30.24 15.20
N ALA A 522 6.51 30.06 15.72
CA ALA A 522 6.81 29.26 16.92
C ALA A 522 6.38 29.96 18.23
N LEU A 523 5.08 30.28 18.33
CA LEU A 523 4.50 31.05 19.44
C LEU A 523 4.53 30.24 20.75
N GLU A 524 5.20 30.80 21.76
CA GLU A 524 5.38 30.20 23.10
C GLU A 524 6.08 28.83 23.09
N THR A 525 6.69 28.45 21.98
CA THR A 525 7.38 27.16 21.83
C THR A 525 8.71 27.18 22.59
N GLN A 526 8.97 26.14 23.36
CA GLN A 526 10.21 25.90 24.11
C GLN A 526 11.31 25.37 23.19
N GLU A 527 12.55 25.60 23.60
CA GLU A 527 13.73 25.11 22.89
C GLU A 527 13.66 23.58 22.70
N SER A 528 13.91 23.13 21.46
CA SER A 528 13.93 21.72 21.05
C SER A 528 12.65 20.90 21.35
N ASN A 529 11.49 21.54 21.52
CA ASN A 529 10.22 20.84 21.71
C ASN A 529 9.11 21.41 20.81
N LEU A 530 8.83 20.75 19.69
CA LEU A 530 7.78 21.16 18.75
C LEU A 530 6.38 21.21 19.37
N ASN A 531 6.05 20.21 20.20
CA ASN A 531 4.74 20.09 20.85
C ASN A 531 4.73 20.86 22.17
N SER A 532 5.19 22.11 22.08
CA SER A 532 5.12 23.12 23.12
C SER A 532 4.65 24.45 22.54
N GLY A 533 4.15 25.32 23.40
CA GLY A 533 3.54 26.58 22.98
C GLY A 533 2.10 26.42 22.53
N ILE A 534 1.62 27.30 21.63
CA ILE A 534 0.22 27.32 21.21
C ILE A 534 -0.09 26.16 20.26
N LYS A 535 -0.96 25.25 20.70
CA LYS A 535 -1.45 24.09 19.94
C LYS A 535 -2.48 24.48 18.89
N LYS A 536 -3.49 25.25 19.29
CA LYS A 536 -4.61 25.64 18.44
C LYS A 536 -5.23 26.98 18.85
N ILE A 537 -5.94 27.58 17.90
CA ILE A 537 -6.84 28.72 18.09
C ILE A 537 -8.26 28.22 17.83
N GLU A 538 -9.17 28.38 18.78
CA GLU A 538 -10.53 27.88 18.66
C GLU A 538 -11.55 28.98 18.95
N LEU A 539 -12.63 29.00 18.18
CA LEU A 539 -13.72 29.94 18.37
C LEU A 539 -14.54 29.52 19.60
N ASN A 540 -14.41 30.29 20.68
CA ASN A 540 -15.12 30.06 21.94
C ASN A 540 -16.55 30.60 21.90
N SER A 541 -16.78 31.73 21.22
CA SER A 541 -18.13 32.31 21.08
C SER A 541 -18.28 33.17 19.82
N TYR A 542 -19.48 33.17 19.27
CA TYR A 542 -19.90 33.98 18.13
C TYR A 542 -21.21 34.70 18.47
N VAL A 543 -21.24 36.03 18.30
CA VAL A 543 -22.43 36.86 18.53
C VAL A 543 -22.69 37.71 17.27
N PRO A 544 -23.73 37.39 16.48
CA PRO A 544 -24.10 38.19 15.31
C PRO A 544 -24.70 39.54 15.73
N ASN A 545 -24.36 40.61 15.01
CA ASN A 545 -24.91 41.95 15.18
C ASN A 545 -25.16 42.63 13.83
N GLY A 546 -26.29 42.31 13.19
CA GLY A 546 -26.60 42.83 11.85
C GLY A 546 -25.60 42.35 10.80
N ASN A 547 -24.88 43.29 10.18
CA ASN A 547 -23.83 42.98 9.20
C ASN A 547 -22.46 42.71 9.84
N SER A 548 -22.33 42.89 11.16
CA SER A 548 -21.11 42.59 11.89
C SER A 548 -21.28 41.38 12.79
N ALA A 549 -20.16 40.83 13.25
CA ALA A 549 -20.13 39.71 14.17
C ALA A 549 -18.97 39.85 15.17
N GLU A 550 -19.28 39.69 16.46
CA GLU A 550 -18.26 39.54 17.49
C GLU A 550 -17.85 38.08 17.60
N LEU A 551 -16.54 37.85 17.56
CA LEU A 551 -15.92 36.54 17.64
C LEU A 551 -14.90 36.55 18.79
N ASN A 552 -14.98 35.56 19.67
CA ASN A 552 -13.99 35.36 20.74
C ASN A 552 -13.21 34.07 20.48
N PHE A 553 -11.91 34.18 20.32
CA PHE A 553 -11.01 33.05 20.08
C PHE A 553 -10.14 32.77 21.30
N GLY A 554 -10.07 31.51 21.70
CA GLY A 554 -9.12 31.01 22.70
C GLY A 554 -7.89 30.40 22.04
N PHE A 555 -6.71 30.73 22.54
CA PHE A 555 -5.44 30.13 22.16
C PHE A 555 -5.08 29.11 23.23
N TYR A 556 -4.97 27.85 22.84
CA TYR A 556 -4.76 26.73 23.76
C TYR A 556 -3.34 26.20 23.60
N LYS A 557 -2.64 25.95 24.73
CA LYS A 557 -1.29 25.38 24.72
C LYS A 557 -1.31 23.86 24.64
N PHE A 558 -0.22 23.27 24.18
CA PHE A 558 0.07 21.86 24.47
C PHE A 558 0.21 21.69 25.99
N ILE A 559 -0.43 20.67 26.55
CA ILE A 559 -0.38 20.41 28.00
C ILE A 559 0.93 19.70 28.39
N SER A 560 1.48 18.89 27.47
CA SER A 560 2.76 18.20 27.66
C SER A 560 3.41 17.88 26.31
N PRO A 561 4.70 17.48 26.27
CA PRO A 561 5.36 17.05 25.02
C PRO A 561 4.69 15.84 24.34
N ASN A 562 3.89 15.07 25.08
CA ASN A 562 3.16 13.89 24.60
C ASN A 562 1.67 14.18 24.36
N ASP A 563 1.26 15.45 24.40
CA ASP A 563 -0.09 15.88 24.05
C ASP A 563 -0.27 15.87 22.53
N PHE A 564 -0.70 14.73 21.99
CA PHE A 564 -0.95 14.55 20.56
C PHE A 564 -2.39 14.83 20.16
N ASN A 565 -3.33 14.84 21.10
CA ASN A 565 -4.75 14.99 20.80
C ASN A 565 -5.06 16.44 20.42
N PHE A 566 -5.99 16.60 19.47
CA PHE A 566 -6.48 17.94 19.09
C PHE A 566 -7.28 18.62 20.21
N ILE A 567 -8.01 17.84 21.01
CA ILE A 567 -8.78 18.30 22.18
C ILE A 567 -8.44 17.41 23.37
N ASN A 568 -8.20 18.01 24.53
CA ASN A 568 -8.20 17.36 25.83
C ASN A 568 -9.11 18.09 26.80
N ASP A 569 -9.69 17.36 27.74
CA ASP A 569 -10.66 17.90 28.71
C ASP A 569 -10.05 18.92 29.69
N GLU A 570 -8.73 18.89 29.88
CA GLU A 570 -8.00 19.78 30.80
C GLU A 570 -7.54 21.10 30.14
N GLU A 571 -7.84 21.30 28.85
CA GLU A 571 -7.42 22.49 28.12
C GLU A 571 -8.10 23.77 28.63
N LYS A 572 -7.30 24.78 28.91
CA LYS A 572 -7.76 26.14 29.24
C LYS A 572 -7.18 27.15 28.26
N PRO A 573 -7.92 28.21 27.90
CA PRO A 573 -7.41 29.24 27.02
C PRO A 573 -6.27 29.98 27.74
N TYR A 574 -5.09 29.97 27.14
CA TYR A 574 -3.92 30.74 27.60
C TYR A 574 -4.03 32.21 27.21
N PHE A 575 -4.60 32.49 26.03
CA PHE A 575 -4.77 33.85 25.52
C PHE A 575 -6.12 33.95 24.83
N GLU A 576 -6.76 35.11 24.92
CA GLU A 576 -8.01 35.40 24.23
C GLU A 576 -7.84 36.52 23.22
N LEU A 577 -8.54 36.39 22.10
CA LEU A 577 -8.65 37.39 21.06
C LEU A 577 -10.13 37.62 20.78
N LYS A 578 -10.63 38.81 21.14
CA LYS A 578 -11.97 39.26 20.77
C LYS A 578 -11.89 40.23 19.60
N ILE A 579 -12.55 39.91 18.50
CA ILE A 579 -12.63 40.75 17.30
C ILE A 579 -14.08 40.98 16.90
N ASN A 580 -14.36 42.16 16.35
CA ASN A 580 -15.58 42.43 15.61
C ASN A 580 -15.23 42.45 14.12
N ILE A 581 -15.97 41.72 13.29
CA ILE A 581 -15.76 41.69 11.83
C ILE A 581 -17.03 42.17 11.14
N ASP A 582 -16.89 43.14 10.25
CA ASP A 582 -17.96 43.59 9.37
C ASP A 582 -17.99 42.77 8.08
N ASN A 583 -19.19 42.46 7.59
CA ASN A 583 -19.42 41.83 6.29
C ASN A 583 -18.78 40.42 6.14
N LEU A 584 -18.51 39.69 7.23
CA LEU A 584 -17.82 38.39 7.21
C LEU A 584 -18.48 37.38 6.25
N PHE A 585 -19.81 37.33 6.26
CA PHE A 585 -20.62 36.40 5.46
C PHE A 585 -21.19 37.04 4.19
N SER A 586 -20.53 38.06 3.66
CA SER A 586 -20.99 38.75 2.45
C SER A 586 -19.86 38.96 1.45
N ASN A 587 -20.22 39.18 0.18
CA ASN A 587 -19.27 39.52 -0.88
C ASN A 587 -18.75 40.97 -0.81
N LYS A 588 -19.27 41.80 0.10
CA LYS A 588 -18.80 43.19 0.33
C LYS A 588 -17.46 43.19 1.01
N GLU A 589 -16.65 44.24 0.87
CA GLU A 589 -15.38 44.38 1.59
C GLU A 589 -15.56 44.23 3.11
N SER A 590 -14.61 43.53 3.75
CA SER A 590 -14.65 43.24 5.19
C SER A 590 -13.56 43.99 5.92
N SER A 591 -13.96 44.69 6.97
CA SER A 591 -13.09 45.28 7.98
C SER A 591 -13.18 44.48 9.28
N PHE A 592 -12.16 44.56 10.12
CA PHE A 592 -12.24 44.05 11.48
C PHE A 592 -11.61 45.02 12.47
N GLN A 593 -12.07 44.95 13.71
CA GLN A 593 -11.50 45.65 14.86
C GLN A 593 -11.19 44.65 15.95
N ILE A 594 -10.00 44.75 16.54
CA ILE A 594 -9.67 44.02 17.77
C ILE A 594 -10.30 44.76 18.94
N LEU A 595 -11.24 44.10 19.63
CA LEU A 595 -11.94 44.65 20.79
C LEU A 595 -11.12 44.44 22.07
N SER A 596 -10.54 43.26 22.23
CA SER A 596 -9.65 42.93 23.33
C SER A 596 -8.72 41.79 22.95
N LYS A 597 -7.52 41.75 23.53
CA LYS A 597 -6.60 40.63 23.42
C LYS A 597 -5.72 40.55 24.66
N GLY A 598 -5.36 39.35 25.12
CA GLY A 598 -4.50 39.22 26.29
C GLY A 598 -4.41 37.81 26.86
N VAL A 599 -3.39 37.57 27.68
CA VAL A 599 -3.21 36.32 28.43
C VAL A 599 -4.28 36.23 29.52
N LYS A 600 -4.92 35.07 29.66
CA LYS A 600 -5.81 34.77 30.78
C LYS A 600 -5.01 34.08 31.88
N ASN A 601 -4.77 34.82 32.96
CA ASN A 601 -4.14 34.39 34.21
C ASN A 601 -2.62 34.09 34.10
N GLU A 602 -1.82 34.90 34.80
CA GLU A 602 -0.74 34.36 35.63
C GLU A 602 -1.34 33.83 36.94
#